data_AF-A0A7S3V3I4-F1
#
_entry.id   AF-A0A7S3V3I4-F1
#
_cell.length_a   1.000
_cell.length_b   1.000
_cell.length_c   1.000
_cell.angle_alpha   90.00
_cell.angle_beta   90.00
_cell.angle_gamma   90.00
#
_symmetry.space_group_name_H-M   'P 1'
#
loop_
_entity.id
_entity.type
_entity.pdbx_description
1 polymer ?
#
loop_
_entity_poly.entity_id
_entity_poly.type
_entity_poly.pdbx_seq_one_letter_code
_entity_poly.pdbx_strand_id
1 'polypeptide(L)'
;RDFVQQDVWGIDCFAKRNIYLAASRADSYFADRDNFENFVKKKLLPAINSQPPDRSFNIVYAIESLSKQSEEDKKACNAILKDVELLGHHNFSIHPKGRGVTAKINLKKGNYVTDYLGALWPAWRWYEKCEAIELLQRFLKVKESLPAFYNILMERDFDDP
;
A
#
# COMPACT_ATOMS: atom_id res chain seq x y z
N ARG A 1 2.11 20.38 -9.31
CA ARG A 1 1.11 19.67 -8.47
C ARG A 1 1.88 18.73 -7.57
N ASP A 2 1.82 18.96 -6.26
CA ASP A 2 2.63 18.26 -5.26
C ASP A 2 2.13 16.83 -5.00
N PHE A 3 0.88 16.57 -5.38
CA PHE A 3 0.24 15.26 -5.35
C PHE A 3 -0.09 14.79 -6.76
N VAL A 4 0.17 13.51 -7.02
CA VAL A 4 -0.10 12.86 -8.30
C VAL A 4 -0.94 11.62 -8.08
N GLN A 5 -2.05 11.53 -8.79
CA GLN A 5 -2.85 10.31 -8.85
C GLN A 5 -2.19 9.33 -9.82
N GLN A 6 -1.95 8.11 -9.38
CA GLN A 6 -1.33 7.06 -10.19
C GLN A 6 -1.79 5.67 -9.73
N ASP A 7 -1.50 4.65 -10.52
CA ASP A 7 -1.65 3.26 -10.09
C ASP A 7 -0.63 2.97 -8.99
N VAL A 8 -1.11 2.39 -7.90
CA VAL A 8 -0.27 2.07 -6.75
C VAL A 8 -0.14 0.57 -6.57
N TRP A 9 1.02 0.20 -6.06
CA TRP A 9 1.48 -1.17 -5.93
C TRP A 9 1.90 -1.43 -4.49
N GLY A 10 1.61 -2.63 -4.01
CA GLY A 10 1.85 -2.99 -2.62
C GLY A 10 2.27 -4.44 -2.46
N ILE A 11 2.86 -4.72 -1.31
CA ILE A 11 3.38 -6.04 -0.95
C ILE A 11 2.35 -6.70 -0.02
N ASP A 12 2.09 -7.99 -0.19
CA ASP A 12 1.25 -8.76 0.74
C ASP A 12 2.04 -9.17 2.01
N CYS A 13 1.35 -9.79 2.96
CA CYS A 13 1.98 -10.21 4.22
C CYS A 13 3.03 -11.33 4.03
N PHE A 14 2.87 -12.17 3.01
CA PHE A 14 3.76 -13.30 2.75
C PHE A 14 5.07 -12.83 2.12
N ALA A 15 5.00 -12.03 1.05
CA ALA A 15 6.15 -11.39 0.44
C ALA A 15 6.87 -10.50 1.46
N LYS A 16 6.14 -9.74 2.29
CA LYS A 16 6.76 -8.94 3.37
C LYS A 16 7.52 -9.81 4.37
N ARG A 17 7.01 -10.98 4.73
CA ARG A 17 7.71 -11.94 5.60
C ARG A 17 8.99 -12.47 4.95
N ASN A 18 8.96 -12.81 3.66
CA ASN A 18 10.15 -13.28 2.96
C ASN A 18 11.22 -12.19 2.86
N ILE A 19 10.81 -10.95 2.60
CA ILE A 19 11.71 -9.78 2.60
C ILE A 19 12.33 -9.56 3.98
N TYR A 20 11.54 -9.72 5.06
CA TYR A 20 12.04 -9.65 6.43
C TYR A 20 13.12 -10.70 6.68
N LEU A 21 12.85 -11.97 6.36
CA LEU A 21 13.81 -13.06 6.56
C LEU A 21 15.11 -12.83 5.77
N ALA A 22 15.01 -12.37 4.53
CA ALA A 22 16.17 -12.04 3.70
C ALA A 22 17.00 -10.90 4.32
N ALA A 23 16.35 -9.81 4.72
CA ALA A 23 17.00 -8.62 5.26
C ALA A 23 17.62 -8.88 6.65
N SER A 24 16.89 -9.50 7.58
CA SER A 24 17.38 -9.78 8.94
C SER A 24 18.51 -10.81 8.96
N ARG A 25 18.57 -11.72 7.98
CA ARG A 25 19.71 -12.64 7.81
C ARG A 25 20.95 -11.92 7.27
N ALA A 26 20.76 -10.88 6.47
CA ALA A 26 21.85 -10.12 5.87
C ALA A 26 22.52 -9.17 6.85
N ASP A 27 21.72 -8.52 7.70
CA ASP A 27 22.21 -7.57 8.69
C ASP A 27 21.30 -7.54 9.94
N SER A 28 21.91 -7.57 11.13
CA SER A 28 21.18 -7.55 12.41
C SER A 28 20.42 -6.24 12.63
N TYR A 29 20.76 -5.17 11.93
CA TYR A 29 20.01 -3.92 11.91
C TYR A 29 18.52 -4.14 11.59
N PHE A 30 18.20 -5.07 10.68
CA PHE A 30 16.82 -5.39 10.28
C PHE A 30 16.17 -6.49 11.13
N ALA A 31 16.88 -7.07 12.10
CA ALA A 31 16.25 -7.94 13.10
C ALA A 31 15.36 -7.11 14.05
N ASP A 32 15.67 -5.83 14.21
CA ASP A 32 14.78 -4.87 14.84
C ASP A 32 13.58 -4.57 13.93
N ARG A 33 12.37 -4.76 14.48
CA ARG A 33 11.10 -4.63 13.76
C ARG A 33 10.88 -3.20 13.26
N ASP A 34 11.27 -2.19 14.02
CA ASP A 34 11.02 -0.79 13.66
C ASP A 34 11.94 -0.34 12.52
N ASN A 35 13.21 -0.77 12.54
CA ASN A 35 14.14 -0.57 11.44
C ASN A 35 13.65 -1.23 10.15
N PHE A 36 13.17 -2.48 10.23
CA PHE A 36 12.59 -3.16 9.08
C PHE A 36 11.32 -2.46 8.56
N GLU A 37 10.40 -2.08 9.44
CA GLU A 37 9.19 -1.35 9.05
C GLU A 37 9.52 0.00 8.41
N ASN A 38 10.53 0.70 8.92
CA ASN A 38 11.02 1.94 8.31
C ASN A 38 11.62 1.70 6.92
N PHE A 39 12.42 0.66 6.74
CA PHE A 39 12.95 0.27 5.43
C PHE A 39 11.81 0.00 4.43
N VAL A 40 10.83 -0.81 4.82
CA VAL A 40 9.70 -1.15 3.94
C VAL A 40 8.86 0.09 3.60
N LYS A 41 8.44 0.86 4.62
CA LYS A 41 7.49 1.97 4.43
C LYS A 41 8.12 3.21 3.81
N LYS A 42 9.37 3.53 4.17
CA LYS A 42 10.01 4.78 3.76
C LYS A 42 10.98 4.64 2.59
N LYS A 43 11.43 3.42 2.28
CA LYS A 43 12.38 3.17 1.19
C LYS A 43 11.80 2.25 0.12
N LEU A 44 11.40 1.03 0.49
CA LEU A 44 10.97 0.01 -0.49
C LEU A 44 9.65 0.36 -1.19
N LEU A 45 8.57 0.63 -0.45
CA LEU A 45 7.28 0.98 -1.05
C LEU A 45 7.35 2.25 -1.92
N PRO A 46 8.03 3.33 -1.50
CA PRO A 46 8.27 4.48 -2.38
C PRO A 46 9.07 4.12 -3.63
N ALA A 47 10.09 3.26 -3.53
CA ALA A 47 10.87 2.83 -4.69
C ALA A 47 10.03 2.02 -5.69
N ILE A 48 9.16 1.14 -5.20
CA ILE A 48 8.21 0.37 -6.02
C ILE A 48 7.26 1.31 -6.77
N ASN A 49 6.66 2.27 -6.06
CA ASN A 49 5.69 3.21 -6.61
C ASN A 49 6.33 4.38 -7.40
N SER A 50 7.66 4.41 -7.48
CA SER A 50 8.40 5.31 -8.36
C SER A 50 8.79 4.64 -9.68
N GLN A 51 8.64 3.32 -9.80
CA GLN A 51 8.87 2.60 -11.05
C GLN A 51 7.76 2.89 -12.07
N PRO A 52 8.07 2.83 -13.37
CA PRO A 52 7.06 2.78 -14.43
C PRO A 52 6.06 1.62 -14.22
N PRO A 53 4.79 1.77 -14.64
CA PRO A 53 3.74 0.75 -14.43
C PRO A 53 4.08 -0.64 -15.01
N ASP A 54 4.86 -0.69 -16.09
CA ASP A 54 5.37 -1.92 -16.73
C ASP A 54 6.46 -2.62 -15.90
N ARG A 55 6.90 -2.03 -14.79
CA ARG A 55 7.98 -2.56 -13.94
C ARG A 55 7.57 -2.70 -12.48
N SER A 56 6.58 -1.93 -12.02
CA SER A 56 6.16 -1.91 -10.61
C SER A 56 5.68 -3.26 -10.06
N PHE A 57 5.31 -4.22 -10.92
CA PHE A 57 4.95 -5.57 -10.50
C PHE A 57 6.15 -6.43 -10.07
N ASN A 58 7.37 -6.06 -10.46
CA ASN A 58 8.58 -6.83 -10.16
C ASN A 58 9.47 -6.08 -9.15
N ILE A 59 9.67 -6.69 -7.99
CA ILE A 59 10.46 -6.12 -6.90
C ILE A 59 11.92 -5.86 -7.26
N VAL A 60 12.47 -6.61 -8.22
CA VAL A 60 13.87 -6.49 -8.64
C VAL A 60 14.20 -5.07 -9.08
N TYR A 61 13.37 -4.44 -9.91
CA TYR A 61 13.60 -3.07 -10.38
C TYR A 61 13.61 -2.04 -9.24
N ALA A 62 12.75 -2.22 -8.24
CA ALA A 62 12.74 -1.37 -7.07
C ALA A 62 14.01 -1.56 -6.22
N ILE A 63 14.46 -2.80 -6.05
CA ILE A 63 15.65 -3.13 -5.27
C ILE A 63 16.93 -2.62 -5.94
N GLU A 64 17.05 -2.76 -7.26
CA GLU A 64 18.16 -2.19 -8.05
C GLU A 64 18.29 -0.68 -7.84
N SER A 65 17.16 0.04 -7.74
CA SER A 65 17.16 1.48 -7.48
C SER A 65 17.62 1.86 -6.06
N LEU A 66 17.45 0.95 -5.08
CA LEU A 66 17.82 1.14 -3.68
C LEU A 66 19.29 0.79 -3.39
N SER A 67 19.95 0.05 -4.28
CA SER A 67 21.36 -0.37 -4.14
C SER A 67 22.38 0.78 -4.02
N LYS A 68 21.95 2.03 -4.23
CA LYS A 68 22.78 3.24 -4.10
C LYS A 68 22.73 3.89 -2.71
N GLN A 69 22.02 3.31 -1.75
CA GLN A 69 21.80 3.89 -0.42
C GLN A 69 22.82 3.42 0.63
N SER A 70 22.42 3.30 1.91
CA SER A 70 23.31 2.95 3.01
C SER A 70 23.86 1.53 2.88
N GLU A 71 24.95 1.21 3.57
CA GLU A 71 25.57 -0.12 3.49
C GLU A 71 24.64 -1.23 4.00
N GLU A 72 23.83 -0.95 5.01
CA GLU A 72 22.82 -1.88 5.53
C GLU A 72 21.75 -2.16 4.46
N ASP A 73 21.24 -1.10 3.82
CA ASP A 73 20.25 -1.25 2.75
C ASP A 73 20.81 -2.07 1.57
N LYS A 74 22.08 -1.86 1.20
CA LYS A 74 22.76 -2.64 0.15
C LYS A 74 22.81 -4.12 0.49
N LYS A 75 23.21 -4.47 1.71
CA LYS A 75 23.24 -5.88 2.16
C LYS A 75 21.85 -6.51 2.10
N ALA A 76 20.83 -5.81 2.59
CA ALA A 76 19.45 -6.29 2.52
C ALA A 76 18.99 -6.46 1.07
N CYS A 77 19.23 -5.48 0.20
CA CYS A 77 18.90 -5.53 -1.22
C CYS A 77 19.53 -6.74 -1.91
N ASN A 78 20.82 -6.97 -1.70
CA ASN A 78 21.54 -8.11 -2.28
C ASN A 78 21.00 -9.46 -1.78
N ALA A 79 20.67 -9.54 -0.48
CA ALA A 79 20.07 -10.76 0.07
C ALA A 79 18.67 -11.04 -0.47
N ILE A 80 17.86 -9.99 -0.66
CA ILE A 80 16.53 -10.10 -1.28
C ILE A 80 16.66 -10.57 -2.72
N LEU A 81 17.57 -9.99 -3.52
CA LEU A 81 17.80 -10.42 -4.91
C LEU A 81 18.19 -11.91 -4.98
N LYS A 82 19.11 -12.34 -4.11
CA LYS A 82 19.52 -13.74 -4.03
C LYS A 82 18.35 -14.68 -3.66
N ASP A 83 17.50 -14.27 -2.73
CA ASP A 83 16.35 -15.08 -2.34
C ASP A 83 15.24 -15.08 -3.40
N VAL A 84 15.09 -13.99 -4.17
CA VAL A 84 14.19 -13.95 -5.33
C VAL A 84 14.65 -14.96 -6.40
N GLU A 85 15.95 -15.04 -6.66
CA GLU A 85 16.52 -16.04 -7.58
C GLU A 85 16.33 -17.47 -7.07
N LEU A 86 16.54 -17.70 -5.77
CA LEU A 86 16.48 -19.03 -5.17
C LEU A 86 15.05 -19.55 -4.99
N LEU A 87 14.14 -18.72 -4.48
CA LEU A 87 12.76 -19.10 -4.13
C LEU A 87 11.79 -18.80 -5.28
N GLY A 88 12.18 -17.96 -6.24
CA GLY A 88 11.37 -17.55 -7.37
C GLY A 88 10.54 -16.28 -7.10
N HIS A 89 10.27 -15.53 -8.17
CA HIS A 89 9.59 -14.23 -8.12
C HIS A 89 8.22 -14.25 -7.44
N HIS A 90 7.48 -15.36 -7.55
CA HIS A 90 6.13 -15.48 -6.98
C HIS A 90 6.11 -15.27 -5.45
N ASN A 91 7.19 -15.65 -4.76
CA ASN A 91 7.34 -15.48 -3.30
C ASN A 91 7.59 -14.03 -2.87
N PHE A 92 7.83 -13.14 -3.82
CA PHE A 92 8.09 -11.72 -3.62
C PHE A 92 7.20 -10.83 -4.49
N SER A 93 6.01 -11.36 -4.86
CA SER A 93 5.08 -10.70 -5.76
C SER A 93 4.63 -9.34 -5.23
N ILE A 94 4.55 -8.36 -6.15
CA ILE A 94 3.96 -7.06 -5.90
C ILE A 94 2.60 -7.03 -6.57
N HIS A 95 1.58 -6.61 -5.81
CA HIS A 95 0.20 -6.63 -6.25
C HIS A 95 -0.33 -5.22 -6.50
N PRO A 96 -1.15 -5.02 -7.55
CA PRO A 96 -1.83 -3.75 -7.77
C PRO A 96 -2.81 -3.48 -6.62
N LYS A 97 -2.86 -2.22 -6.17
CA LYS A 97 -3.78 -1.74 -5.13
C LYS A 97 -4.80 -0.74 -5.66
N GLY A 98 -4.90 -0.62 -6.98
CA GLY A 98 -5.78 0.32 -7.68
C GLY A 98 -5.14 1.70 -7.82
N ARG A 99 -5.98 2.74 -7.93
CA ARG A 99 -5.49 4.13 -8.02
C ARG A 99 -5.29 4.71 -6.63
N GLY A 100 -4.13 5.31 -6.43
CA GLY A 100 -3.75 6.02 -5.21
C GLY A 100 -3.19 7.41 -5.53
N VAL A 101 -2.78 8.11 -4.48
CA VAL A 101 -2.17 9.43 -4.57
C VAL A 101 -0.81 9.39 -3.91
N THR A 102 0.22 9.86 -4.61
CA THR A 102 1.58 9.98 -4.09
C THR A 102 2.02 11.43 -4.04
N ALA A 103 2.74 11.78 -2.98
CA ALA A 103 3.35 13.10 -2.83
C ALA A 103 4.74 13.14 -3.51
N LYS A 104 5.01 14.17 -4.29
CA LYS A 104 6.35 14.51 -4.82
C LYS A 104 7.17 15.35 -3.83
N ILE A 105 6.52 15.82 -2.78
CA ILE A 105 7.12 16.63 -1.71
C ILE A 105 7.34 15.77 -0.47
N ASN A 106 8.30 16.17 0.36
CA ASN A 106 8.55 15.52 1.63
C ASN A 106 7.57 16.06 2.69
N LEU A 107 6.57 15.26 3.05
CA LEU A 107 5.57 15.62 4.06
C LEU A 107 6.12 15.37 5.46
N LYS A 108 5.99 16.36 6.35
CA LYS A 108 6.32 16.19 7.77
C LYS A 108 5.11 15.62 8.51
N LYS A 109 5.38 14.85 9.56
CA LYS A 109 4.34 14.38 10.49
C LYS A 109 3.54 15.58 11.00
N GLY A 110 2.22 15.49 10.96
CA GLY A 110 1.30 16.56 11.40
C GLY A 110 0.98 17.60 10.34
N ASN A 111 1.53 17.51 9.12
CA ASN A 111 1.10 18.37 8.03
C ASN A 111 -0.32 18.02 7.57
N TYR A 112 -1.15 19.05 7.43
CA TYR A 112 -2.41 18.96 6.72
C TYR A 112 -2.15 18.66 5.24
N VAL A 113 -2.92 17.72 4.68
CA VAL A 113 -2.76 17.25 3.29
C VAL A 113 -3.91 17.76 2.42
N THR A 114 -5.13 17.40 2.75
CA THR A 114 -6.35 17.77 2.02
C THR A 114 -7.58 17.42 2.85
N ASP A 115 -8.71 18.05 2.53
CA ASP A 115 -10.02 17.64 3.04
C ASP A 115 -10.48 16.36 2.35
N TYR A 116 -11.13 15.49 3.11
CA TYR A 116 -11.89 14.37 2.57
C TYR A 116 -13.27 14.87 2.15
N LEU A 117 -13.42 15.17 0.86
CA LEU A 117 -14.67 15.69 0.32
C LEU A 117 -15.59 14.54 -0.09
N GLY A 118 -16.85 14.63 0.31
CA GLY A 118 -17.89 13.66 -0.03
C GLY A 118 -19.26 14.18 0.36
N ALA A 119 -20.31 13.51 -0.14
CA ALA A 119 -21.66 13.80 0.34
C ALA A 119 -21.84 13.25 1.76
N LEU A 120 -22.23 14.12 2.68
CA LEU A 120 -22.57 13.72 4.04
C LEU A 120 -24.00 13.19 4.07
N TRP A 121 -24.16 11.95 4.53
CA TRP A 121 -25.45 11.30 4.67
C TRP A 121 -25.66 10.88 6.12
N PRO A 122 -26.87 11.04 6.68
CA PRO A 122 -27.19 10.39 7.95
C PRO A 122 -27.15 8.87 7.76
N ALA A 123 -26.81 8.13 8.82
CA ALA A 123 -26.59 6.68 8.76
C ALA A 123 -27.73 5.91 8.05
N TRP A 124 -29.00 6.27 8.33
CA TRP A 124 -30.17 5.62 7.73
C TRP A 124 -30.25 5.76 6.21
N ARG A 125 -29.89 6.94 5.66
CA ARG A 125 -29.84 7.17 4.20
C ARG A 125 -28.81 6.28 3.51
N TRP A 126 -27.74 5.93 4.22
CA TRP A 126 -26.73 5.02 3.70
C TRP A 126 -27.29 3.61 3.56
N TYR A 127 -28.00 3.11 4.58
CA TYR A 127 -28.66 1.81 4.53
C TYR A 127 -29.69 1.76 3.39
N GLU A 128 -30.53 2.78 3.23
CA GLU A 128 -31.47 2.88 2.11
C GLU A 128 -30.77 2.77 0.75
N LYS A 129 -29.62 3.44 0.60
CA LYS A 129 -28.84 3.41 -0.64
C LYS A 129 -28.22 2.04 -0.89
N CYS A 130 -27.67 1.40 0.14
CA CYS A 130 -27.11 0.05 0.04
C CYS A 130 -28.20 -0.96 -0.34
N GLU A 131 -29.36 -0.93 0.32
CA GLU A 131 -30.50 -1.79 -0.02
C GLU A 131 -30.98 -1.57 -1.45
N ALA A 132 -31.11 -0.31 -1.88
CA ALA A 132 -31.50 0.01 -3.25
C ALA A 132 -30.48 -0.52 -4.28
N ILE A 133 -29.18 -0.41 -4.01
CA ILE A 133 -28.12 -0.94 -4.86
C ILE A 133 -28.19 -2.46 -4.93
N GLU A 134 -28.35 -3.15 -3.80
CA GLU A 134 -28.48 -4.61 -3.75
C GLU A 134 -29.70 -5.09 -4.53
N LEU A 135 -30.85 -4.45 -4.34
CA LEU A 135 -32.08 -4.76 -5.08
C LEU A 135 -31.89 -4.58 -6.59
N LEU A 136 -31.25 -3.49 -7.02
CA LEU A 136 -30.96 -3.24 -8.42
C LEU A 136 -29.96 -4.25 -8.98
N GLN A 137 -28.89 -4.60 -8.26
CA GLN A 137 -27.92 -5.61 -8.68
C GLN A 137 -28.59 -6.99 -8.87
N ARG A 138 -29.45 -7.39 -7.93
CA ARG A 138 -30.24 -8.63 -8.03
C ARG A 138 -31.19 -8.59 -9.23
N PHE A 139 -31.94 -7.50 -9.40
CA PHE A 139 -32.89 -7.34 -10.51
C PHE A 139 -32.18 -7.39 -11.87
N LEU A 140 -31.05 -6.70 -12.00
CA LEU A 140 -30.24 -6.63 -13.22
C LEU A 140 -29.32 -7.84 -13.43
N LYS A 141 -29.29 -8.81 -12.48
CA LYS A 141 -28.38 -9.96 -12.47
C LYS A 141 -26.90 -9.56 -12.65
N VAL A 142 -26.52 -8.40 -12.13
CA VAL A 142 -25.14 -7.93 -12.13
C VAL A 142 -24.42 -8.61 -10.98
N LYS A 143 -23.19 -9.08 -11.22
CA LYS A 143 -22.35 -9.68 -10.18
C LYS A 143 -22.21 -8.67 -9.02
N GLU A 144 -22.49 -9.13 -7.81
CA GLU A 144 -22.28 -8.35 -6.59
C GLU A 144 -20.83 -7.85 -6.58
N SER A 145 -20.67 -6.55 -6.81
CA SER A 145 -19.40 -5.86 -6.60
C SER A 145 -19.44 -5.27 -5.21
N LEU A 146 -18.35 -5.43 -4.46
CA LEU A 146 -18.19 -4.73 -3.19
C LEU A 146 -18.52 -3.24 -3.38
N PRO A 147 -19.29 -2.63 -2.46
CA PRO A 147 -19.60 -1.22 -2.54
C PRO A 147 -18.30 -0.41 -2.72
N ALA A 148 -18.28 0.48 -3.70
CA ALA A 148 -17.05 1.18 -4.10
C ALA A 148 -16.49 2.12 -3.02
N PHE A 149 -17.21 2.32 -1.91
CA PHE A 149 -16.79 3.21 -0.83
C PHE A 149 -17.53 2.85 0.46
N TYR A 150 -16.80 2.54 1.53
CA TYR A 150 -17.32 2.59 2.88
C TYR A 150 -17.22 4.05 3.33
N ASN A 151 -18.29 4.83 3.19
CA ASN A 151 -18.34 6.07 3.94
C ASN A 151 -18.44 5.68 5.41
N ILE A 152 -17.40 6.04 6.15
CA ILE A 152 -17.25 5.89 7.59
C ILE A 152 -18.57 6.34 8.21
N LEU A 153 -19.29 5.41 8.84
CA LEU A 153 -20.33 5.78 9.77
C LEU A 153 -19.66 6.78 10.72
N MET A 154 -20.07 8.05 10.71
CA MET A 154 -19.58 8.95 11.75
C MET A 154 -20.17 8.41 13.04
N GLU A 155 -19.36 7.65 13.77
CA GLU A 155 -19.65 7.31 15.15
C GLU A 155 -19.78 8.64 15.88
N ARG A 156 -20.99 8.93 16.35
CA ARG A 156 -21.21 10.07 17.21
C ARG A 156 -20.52 9.74 18.52
N ASP A 157 -19.67 10.64 19.01
CA ASP A 157 -19.07 10.45 20.32
C ASP A 157 -20.19 10.32 21.37
N PHE A 158 -20.01 9.47 22.38
CA PHE A 158 -21.07 9.23 23.37
C PHE A 158 -21.46 10.53 24.08
N ASP A 159 -20.49 11.44 24.23
CA ASP A 159 -20.62 12.73 24.90
C ASP A 159 -20.93 13.90 23.94
N ASP A 160 -21.14 13.64 22.64
CA ASP A 160 -21.56 14.67 21.69
C ASP A 160 -23.05 14.99 21.94
N PRO A 161 -23.44 16.25 22.26
CA PRO A 161 -24.79 16.61 22.72
C PRO A 161 -25.95 16.22 21.78
#